data_AF-A0A952Z9Z5-F1
#
_entry.id   AF-A0A952Z9Z5-F1
#
_cell.length_a   1.000
_cell.length_b   1.000
_cell.length_c   1.000
_cell.angle_alpha   90.00
_cell.angle_beta   90.00
_cell.angle_gamma   90.00
#
_symmetry.space_group_name_H-M   'P 1'
#
loop_
_entity.id
_entity.type
_entity.pdbx_description
1 polymer ?
#
loop_
_entity_poly.entity_id
_entity_poly.type
_entity_poly.pdbx_seq_one_letter_code
_entity_poly.pdbx_strand_id
1 'polypeptide(L)'
;MTVFSTPFWKRSELAALLLALLLAASAALAAQPHGIEVRKATFVAEEDHYVLDADIDVVLSAPLEDALNKGIPLYFTLEFELVRPRWYWFNDRAFYREQQYRLSYSALTRQYRIGIGAFYQNFPTLKEALQVMSKVRRREEPEPGSLSKGTAYIAGLRLRLDTSQLPKPFNLNALGSREWSLGSDWYRWTVTP
;
A
#
# COMPACT_ATOMS: atom_id res chain seq x y z
N MET A 1 -63.37 39.27 15.58
CA MET A 1 -62.64 37.99 15.75
C MET A 1 -61.72 37.81 14.55
N THR A 2 -60.42 38.10 14.69
CA THR A 2 -59.42 37.90 13.63
C THR A 2 -58.44 36.83 14.08
N VAL A 3 -58.34 35.77 13.27
CA VAL A 3 -57.53 34.58 13.50
C VAL A 3 -56.12 34.84 12.98
N PHE A 4 -55.11 34.71 13.84
CA PHE A 4 -53.71 34.66 13.47
C PHE A 4 -53.33 33.20 13.16
N SER A 5 -53.13 32.86 11.89
CA SER A 5 -52.48 31.60 11.50
C SER A 5 -50.99 31.85 11.29
N THR A 6 -50.15 31.29 12.16
CA THR A 6 -48.68 31.38 12.05
C THR A 6 -48.15 30.42 10.98
N PRO A 7 -47.28 30.88 10.06
CA PRO A 7 -46.70 30.04 9.00
C PRO A 7 -45.50 29.25 9.55
N PHE A 8 -45.75 28.31 10.46
CA PHE A 8 -44.69 27.55 11.13
C PHE A 8 -44.14 26.40 10.26
N TRP A 9 -44.87 25.97 9.23
CA TRP A 9 -44.57 24.74 8.47
C TRP A 9 -43.42 24.83 7.46
N LYS A 10 -43.14 26.00 6.89
CA LYS A 10 -42.09 26.15 5.85
C LYS A 10 -40.65 26.15 6.41
N ARG A 11 -40.48 26.41 7.71
CA ARG A 11 -39.14 26.52 8.33
C ARG A 11 -38.57 25.15 8.71
N SER A 12 -39.42 24.16 8.97
CA SER A 12 -38.99 22.79 9.31
C SER A 12 -38.46 22.03 8.11
N GLU A 13 -38.98 22.24 6.90
CA GLU A 13 -38.49 21.57 5.69
C GLU A 13 -37.11 22.08 5.25
N LEU A 14 -36.87 23.40 5.36
CA LEU A 14 -35.55 23.97 5.11
C LEU A 14 -34.52 23.50 6.14
N ALA A 15 -34.92 23.37 7.41
CA ALA A 15 -34.07 22.82 8.46
C ALA A 15 -33.76 21.33 8.22
N ALA A 16 -34.74 20.54 7.77
CA ALA A 16 -34.55 19.14 7.42
C ALA A 16 -33.64 18.97 6.19
N LEU A 17 -33.78 19.82 5.17
CA LEU A 17 -32.90 19.85 4.00
C LEU A 17 -31.47 20.24 4.36
N LEU A 18 -31.29 21.25 5.22
CA LEU A 18 -29.97 21.64 5.74
C LEU A 18 -29.34 20.53 6.58
N LEU A 19 -30.12 19.85 7.42
CA LEU A 19 -29.65 18.73 8.22
C LEU A 19 -29.27 17.52 7.35
N ALA A 20 -30.07 17.21 6.33
CA ALA A 20 -29.77 16.16 5.35
C ALA A 20 -28.52 16.48 4.52
N LEU A 21 -28.32 17.75 4.15
CA LEU A 21 -27.12 18.20 3.46
C LEU A 21 -25.87 18.14 4.36
N LEU A 22 -26.01 18.50 5.65
CA LEU A 22 -24.94 18.35 6.66
C LEU A 22 -24.60 16.89 6.92
N LEU A 23 -25.59 16.00 6.99
CA LEU A 23 -25.39 14.56 7.15
C LEU A 23 -24.73 13.94 5.90
N ALA A 24 -25.14 14.35 4.69
CA ALA A 24 -24.53 13.91 3.45
C ALA A 24 -23.08 14.42 3.28
N ALA A 25 -22.81 15.66 3.69
CA ALA A 25 -21.45 16.23 3.68
C ALA A 25 -20.53 15.53 4.70
N SER A 26 -21.08 15.10 5.84
CA SER A 26 -20.34 14.34 6.86
C SER A 26 -20.00 12.93 6.37
N ALA A 27 -20.91 12.28 5.63
CA ALA A 27 -20.67 10.96 5.05
C ALA A 27 -19.61 11.00 3.93
N ALA A 28 -19.53 12.10 3.16
CA ALA A 28 -18.53 12.26 2.10
C ALA A 28 -17.10 12.47 2.62
N LEU A 29 -16.92 12.91 3.88
CA LEU A 29 -15.60 13.12 4.49
C LEU A 29 -14.98 11.84 5.06
N ALA A 30 -15.73 10.74 5.12
CA ALA A 30 -15.35 9.53 5.87
C ALA A 30 -14.61 8.46 5.03
N ALA A 31 -14.42 8.65 3.73
CA ALA A 31 -13.76 7.68 2.86
C ALA A 31 -12.48 8.27 2.26
N GLN A 32 -11.41 8.36 3.06
CA GLN A 32 -10.07 8.49 2.50
C GLN A 32 -9.72 7.14 1.84
N PRO A 33 -9.39 7.10 0.54
CA PRO A 33 -8.94 5.87 -0.09
C PRO A 33 -7.63 5.45 0.56
N HIS A 34 -7.65 4.39 1.37
CA HIS A 34 -6.47 3.78 1.96
C HIS A 34 -6.21 2.43 1.29
N GLY A 35 -4.95 2.10 1.03
CA GLY A 35 -4.60 0.84 0.36
C GLY A 35 -3.22 0.88 -0.28
N ILE A 36 -2.84 -0.27 -0.82
CA ILE A 36 -1.67 -0.39 -1.68
C ILE A 36 -2.15 -0.92 -3.03
N GLU A 37 -1.78 -0.24 -4.11
CA GLU A 37 -2.09 -0.66 -5.46
C GLU A 37 -0.83 -0.57 -6.33
N VAL A 38 -0.51 -1.65 -7.05
CA VAL A 38 0.60 -1.62 -8.02
C VAL A 38 0.06 -1.07 -9.33
N ARG A 39 0.46 0.15 -9.71
CA ARG A 39 0.00 0.81 -10.93
C ARG A 39 0.72 0.29 -12.17
N LYS A 40 2.02 0.06 -12.04
CA LYS A 40 2.87 -0.41 -13.14
C LYS A 40 4.01 -1.24 -12.57
N ALA A 41 4.32 -2.33 -13.23
CA ALA A 41 5.55 -3.08 -12.96
C ALA A 41 6.10 -3.62 -14.28
N THR A 42 7.40 -3.54 -14.43
CA THR A 42 8.15 -4.03 -15.59
C THR A 42 9.42 -4.72 -15.11
N PHE A 43 9.82 -5.75 -15.85
CA PHE A 43 11.04 -6.48 -15.59
C PHE A 43 11.79 -6.61 -16.91
N VAL A 44 12.94 -5.94 -17.00
CA VAL A 44 13.69 -5.78 -18.25
C VAL A 44 15.07 -6.40 -18.09
N ALA A 45 15.51 -7.12 -19.11
CA ALA A 45 16.89 -7.57 -19.22
C ALA A 45 17.77 -6.39 -19.68
N GLU A 46 18.76 -6.02 -18.86
CA GLU A 46 19.90 -5.21 -19.27
C GLU A 46 21.11 -6.13 -19.53
N GLU A 47 22.23 -5.59 -20.04
CA GLU A 47 23.35 -6.35 -20.60
C GLU A 47 23.81 -7.54 -19.75
N ASP A 48 23.91 -7.36 -18.43
CA ASP A 48 24.41 -8.36 -17.48
C ASP A 48 23.52 -8.52 -16.23
N HIS A 49 22.34 -7.90 -16.22
CA HIS A 49 21.45 -7.96 -15.06
C HIS A 49 20.01 -7.70 -15.45
N TYR A 50 19.08 -8.01 -14.55
CA TYR A 50 17.69 -7.66 -14.72
C TYR A 50 17.34 -6.46 -13.85
N VAL A 51 16.46 -5.60 -14.34
CA VAL A 51 15.95 -4.46 -13.58
C VAL A 51 14.45 -4.63 -13.39
N LEU A 52 14.03 -4.69 -12.12
CA LEU A 52 12.65 -4.55 -11.71
C LEU A 52 12.36 -3.07 -11.51
N ASP A 53 11.44 -2.53 -12.31
CA ASP A 53 10.95 -1.16 -12.20
C ASP A 53 9.43 -1.20 -11.94
N ALA A 54 9.00 -0.65 -10.81
CA ALA A 54 7.60 -0.63 -10.41
C ALA A 54 7.18 0.70 -9.77
N ASP A 55 5.97 1.13 -10.13
CA ASP A 55 5.25 2.24 -9.52
C ASP A 55 4.07 1.68 -8.71
N ILE A 56 4.13 1.89 -7.39
CA ILE A 56 3.16 1.41 -6.42
C ILE A 56 2.54 2.62 -5.73
N ASP A 57 1.23 2.72 -5.71
CA ASP A 57 0.52 3.71 -4.90
C ASP A 57 0.36 3.17 -3.48
N VAL A 58 0.81 3.94 -2.49
CA VAL A 58 0.72 3.55 -1.08
C VAL A 58 0.04 4.66 -0.32
N VAL A 59 -1.16 4.38 0.20
CA VAL A 59 -1.90 5.29 1.07
C VAL A 59 -2.16 4.59 2.38
N LEU A 60 -1.59 5.13 3.46
CA LEU A 60 -1.80 4.60 4.81
C LEU A 60 -3.22 4.93 5.28
N SER A 61 -3.76 4.06 6.14
CA SER A 61 -4.98 4.36 6.87
C SER A 61 -4.68 5.31 8.04
N ALA A 62 -5.66 6.08 8.48
CA ALA A 62 -5.51 6.99 9.62
C ALA A 62 -4.96 6.28 10.90
N PRO A 63 -5.40 5.06 11.26
CA PRO A 63 -4.82 4.34 12.40
C PRO A 63 -3.34 3.98 12.24
N LEU A 64 -2.89 3.64 11.02
CA LEU A 64 -1.49 3.34 10.74
C LEU A 64 -0.62 4.60 10.80
N GLU A 65 -1.12 5.73 10.29
CA GLU A 65 -0.43 7.02 10.42
C GLU A 65 -0.29 7.44 11.89
N ASP A 66 -1.37 7.32 12.66
CA ASP A 66 -1.36 7.61 14.10
C ASP A 66 -0.37 6.72 14.87
N ALA A 67 -0.35 5.42 14.55
CA ALA A 67 0.60 4.47 15.13
C ALA A 67 2.05 4.87 14.80
N LEU A 68 2.31 5.19 13.54
CA LEU A 68 3.61 5.64 13.07
C LEU A 68 4.07 6.90 13.82
N ASN A 69 3.19 7.90 13.94
CA ASN A 69 3.47 9.15 14.66
C ASN A 69 3.72 8.93 16.16
N LYS A 70 3.14 7.88 16.75
CA LYS A 70 3.41 7.43 18.13
C LYS A 70 4.72 6.64 18.27
N GLY A 71 5.50 6.50 17.18
CA GLY A 71 6.80 5.84 17.17
C GLY A 71 6.73 4.33 16.92
N ILE A 72 5.56 3.80 16.51
CA ILE A 72 5.43 2.38 16.16
C ILE A 72 5.94 2.18 14.73
N PRO A 73 7.02 1.42 14.50
CA PRO A 73 7.51 1.18 13.15
C PRO A 73 6.55 0.27 12.38
N LEU A 74 6.35 0.60 11.10
CA LEU A 74 5.60 -0.18 10.13
C LEU A 74 6.57 -0.94 9.23
N TYR A 75 6.36 -2.25 9.09
CA TYR A 75 7.19 -3.11 8.26
C TYR A 75 6.42 -3.48 7.00
N PHE A 76 6.95 -3.12 5.84
CA PHE A 76 6.39 -3.50 4.54
C PHE A 76 7.26 -4.58 3.91
N THR A 77 6.62 -5.54 3.27
CA THR A 77 7.27 -6.63 2.55
C THR A 77 6.88 -6.52 1.09
N LEU A 78 7.88 -6.30 0.23
CA LEU A 78 7.77 -6.36 -1.21
C LEU A 78 8.16 -7.77 -1.67
N GLU A 79 7.22 -8.46 -2.29
CA GLU A 79 7.39 -9.81 -2.81
C GLU A 79 7.39 -9.75 -4.34
N PHE A 80 8.43 -10.31 -4.94
CA PHE A 80 8.55 -10.49 -6.37
C PHE A 80 8.72 -11.98 -6.69
N GLU A 81 7.89 -12.49 -7.59
CA GLU A 81 7.99 -13.87 -8.06
C GLU A 81 8.00 -13.92 -9.58
N LEU A 82 8.77 -14.87 -10.12
CA LEU A 82 8.75 -15.24 -11.52
C LEU A 82 8.38 -16.71 -11.63
N VAL A 83 7.28 -16.98 -12.31
CA VAL A 83 6.69 -18.31 -12.41
C VAL A 83 6.68 -18.75 -13.87
N ARG A 84 7.17 -19.95 -14.15
CA ARG A 84 7.05 -20.56 -15.47
C ARG A 84 5.71 -21.30 -15.55
N PRO A 85 4.78 -20.89 -16.42
CA PRO A 85 3.51 -21.61 -16.59
C PRO A 85 3.79 -22.98 -17.22
N ARG A 86 3.43 -24.06 -16.52
CA ARG A 86 3.53 -25.44 -17.03
C ARG A 86 2.15 -26.08 -17.05
N TRP A 87 1.85 -26.79 -18.14
CA TRP A 87 0.49 -27.22 -18.47
C TRP A 87 -0.11 -28.31 -17.57
N TYR A 88 0.70 -29.08 -16.83
CA TYR A 88 0.12 -30.29 -16.23
C TYR A 88 0.28 -30.51 -14.72
N TRP A 89 1.34 -30.08 -14.00
CA TRP A 89 1.48 -30.57 -12.60
C TRP A 89 1.68 -29.47 -11.55
N PHE A 90 2.63 -28.55 -11.72
CA PHE A 90 2.86 -27.45 -10.77
C PHE A 90 3.56 -26.28 -11.48
N ASN A 91 3.17 -25.06 -11.10
CA ASN A 91 3.89 -23.85 -11.46
C ASN A 91 5.30 -23.89 -10.85
N ASP A 92 6.33 -23.84 -11.70
CA ASP A 92 7.73 -23.84 -11.26
C ASP A 92 8.12 -22.38 -10.96
N ARG A 93 8.37 -22.06 -9.69
CA ARG A 93 8.78 -20.71 -9.28
C ARG A 93 10.26 -20.53 -9.61
N ALA A 94 10.52 -20.08 -10.83
CA ALA A 94 11.86 -19.86 -11.38
C ALA A 94 12.67 -18.83 -10.57
N PHE A 95 12.01 -17.84 -9.98
CA PHE A 95 12.66 -16.80 -9.19
C PHE A 95 11.74 -16.30 -8.09
N TYR A 96 12.29 -16.07 -6.90
CA TYR A 96 11.59 -15.45 -5.78
C TYR A 96 12.54 -14.50 -5.06
N ARG A 97 12.05 -13.31 -4.74
CA ARG A 97 12.75 -12.35 -3.90
C ARG A 97 11.76 -11.63 -2.99
N GLU A 98 12.20 -11.43 -1.77
CA GLU A 98 11.48 -10.67 -0.77
C GLU A 98 12.38 -9.53 -0.28
N GLN A 99 11.82 -8.34 -0.12
CA GLN A 99 12.50 -7.18 0.43
C GLN A 99 11.64 -6.54 1.51
N GLN A 100 12.20 -6.43 2.71
CA GLN A 100 11.55 -5.75 3.82
C GLN A 100 11.97 -4.28 3.86
N TYR A 101 10.99 -3.40 4.02
CA TYR A 101 11.13 -1.97 4.25
C TYR A 101 10.63 -1.66 5.66
N ARG A 102 11.37 -0.84 6.40
CA ARG A 102 10.96 -0.36 7.72
C ARG A 102 10.67 1.13 7.67
N LEU A 103 9.42 1.52 7.82
CA LEU A 103 9.00 2.91 7.98
C LEU A 103 8.88 3.22 9.47
N SER A 104 9.51 4.29 9.94
CA SER A 104 9.49 4.70 11.35
C SER A 104 9.49 6.21 11.48
N TYR A 105 9.00 6.73 12.60
CA TYR A 105 9.04 8.16 12.92
C TYR A 105 9.91 8.40 14.15
N SER A 106 10.80 9.39 14.05
CA SER A 106 11.63 9.86 15.15
C SER A 106 11.04 11.14 15.71
N ALA A 107 10.40 11.07 16.89
CA ALA A 107 9.84 12.25 17.55
C ALA A 107 10.89 13.28 17.95
N LEU A 108 12.13 12.85 18.23
CA LEU A 108 13.24 13.73 18.61
C LEU A 108 13.68 14.62 17.44
N THR A 109 13.87 14.02 16.26
CA THR A 109 14.32 14.73 15.06
C THR A 109 13.16 15.19 14.17
N ARG A 110 11.93 14.80 14.51
CA ARG A 110 10.69 15.03 13.74
C ARG A 110 10.81 14.59 12.29
N GLN A 111 11.47 13.45 12.07
CA GLN A 111 11.74 12.91 10.73
C GLN A 111 11.17 11.50 10.59
N TYR A 112 10.68 11.22 9.39
CA TYR A 112 10.34 9.88 8.94
C TYR A 112 11.60 9.19 8.47
N ARG A 113 11.72 7.89 8.70
CA ARG A 113 12.89 7.08 8.30
C ARG A 113 12.42 5.84 7.59
N ILE A 114 12.97 5.59 6.41
CA ILE A 114 12.81 4.34 5.68
C ILE A 114 14.12 3.57 5.77
N GLY A 115 14.06 2.33 6.22
CA GLY A 115 15.17 1.39 6.28
C GLY A 115 15.01 0.21 5.33
N ILE A 116 16.10 -0.19 4.69
CA ILE A 116 16.23 -1.36 3.81
C ILE A 116 17.49 -2.10 4.27
N GLY A 117 17.32 -3.16 5.06
CA GLY A 117 18.45 -3.84 5.70
C GLY A 117 19.28 -2.89 6.57
N ALA A 118 20.56 -2.72 6.24
CA ALA A 118 21.47 -1.81 6.94
C ALA A 118 21.37 -0.34 6.50
N PHE A 119 20.77 -0.07 5.34
CA PHE A 119 20.64 1.27 4.81
C PHE A 119 19.39 1.95 5.35
N TYR A 120 19.47 3.24 5.63
CA TYR A 120 18.30 4.04 5.97
C TYR A 120 18.41 5.44 5.40
N GLN A 121 17.26 6.03 5.10
CA GLN A 121 17.13 7.41 4.64
C GLN A 121 16.07 8.13 5.47
N ASN A 122 16.36 9.39 5.82
CA ASN A 122 15.44 10.23 6.58
C ASN A 122 14.72 11.20 5.63
N PHE A 123 13.46 11.49 5.96
CA PHE A 123 12.57 12.36 5.21
C PHE A 123 11.85 13.32 6.17
N PRO A 124 11.60 14.57 5.75
CA PRO A 124 10.88 15.55 6.57
C PRO A 124 9.37 15.26 6.62
N THR A 125 8.80 14.64 5.59
CA THR A 125 7.35 14.39 5.50
C THR A 125 7.04 12.91 5.22
N LEU A 126 5.88 12.44 5.71
CA LEU A 126 5.39 11.09 5.43
C LEU A 126 5.18 10.89 3.93
N LYS A 127 4.65 11.91 3.25
CA LYS A 127 4.40 11.88 1.81
C LYS A 127 5.69 11.63 1.02
N GLU A 128 6.78 12.32 1.34
CA GLU A 128 8.07 12.08 0.67
C GLU A 128 8.62 10.69 0.92
N ALA A 129 8.53 10.20 2.16
CA ALA A 129 8.90 8.84 2.50
C ALA A 129 8.10 7.83 1.66
N LEU A 130 6.76 7.94 1.65
CA LEU A 130 5.91 7.06 0.87
C LEU A 130 6.20 7.16 -0.64
N GLN A 131 6.45 8.35 -1.19
CA GLN A 131 6.81 8.52 -2.61
C GLN A 131 8.08 7.77 -3.01
N VAL A 132 9.08 7.69 -2.12
CA VAL A 132 10.29 6.90 -2.38
C VAL A 132 9.98 5.41 -2.31
N MET A 133 9.18 4.96 -1.33
CA MET A 133 8.78 3.56 -1.21
C MET A 133 7.87 3.11 -2.37
N SER A 134 7.08 4.04 -2.92
CA SER A 134 6.22 3.87 -4.08
C SER A 134 6.98 3.59 -5.37
N LYS A 135 8.23 4.05 -5.49
CA LYS A 135 9.05 3.86 -6.69
C LYS A 135 10.11 2.81 -6.41
N VAL A 136 9.89 1.60 -6.94
CA VAL A 136 10.84 0.50 -6.81
C VAL A 136 11.66 0.43 -8.08
N ARG A 137 12.97 0.66 -7.98
CA ARG A 137 13.92 0.34 -9.05
C ARG A 137 15.05 -0.50 -8.48
N ARG A 138 15.08 -1.78 -8.84
CA ARG A 138 15.99 -2.75 -8.23
C ARG A 138 16.70 -3.59 -9.29
N ARG A 139 18.02 -3.71 -9.13
CA ARG A 139 18.83 -4.70 -9.84
C ARG A 139 18.58 -6.07 -9.24
N GLU A 140 18.17 -6.99 -10.09
CA GLU A 140 17.96 -8.39 -9.77
C GLU A 140 19.00 -9.23 -10.52
N GLU A 141 19.55 -10.21 -9.82
CA GLU A 141 20.54 -11.14 -10.35
C GLU A 141 20.01 -12.56 -10.11
N PRO A 142 19.26 -13.11 -11.09
CA PRO A 142 18.82 -14.50 -11.09
C PRO A 142 20.01 -15.45 -11.19
N GLU A 143 19.89 -16.63 -10.58
CA GLU A 143 20.93 -17.64 -10.67
C GLU A 143 21.14 -18.08 -12.13
N PRO A 144 22.39 -18.36 -12.56
CA PRO A 144 22.66 -18.84 -13.91
C PRO A 144 21.81 -20.07 -14.25
N GLY A 145 21.05 -20.00 -15.35
CA GLY A 145 20.17 -21.08 -15.81
C GLY A 145 18.76 -21.08 -15.21
N SER A 146 18.45 -20.23 -14.23
CA SER A 146 17.08 -20.08 -13.69
C SER A 146 16.10 -19.49 -14.73
N LEU A 147 16.61 -18.58 -15.57
CA LEU A 147 15.87 -17.96 -16.67
C LEU A 147 16.36 -18.49 -18.02
N SER A 148 15.43 -18.97 -18.84
CA SER A 148 15.69 -19.40 -20.21
C SER A 148 15.23 -18.30 -21.18
N LYS A 149 16.17 -17.81 -22.00
CA LYS A 149 15.92 -16.77 -22.99
C LYS A 149 14.80 -17.17 -23.95
N GLY A 150 13.91 -16.24 -24.26
CA GLY A 150 12.77 -16.47 -25.18
C GLY A 150 11.65 -17.34 -24.60
N THR A 151 11.73 -17.74 -23.33
CA THR A 151 10.61 -18.43 -22.64
C THR A 151 9.71 -17.40 -21.97
N ALA A 152 8.40 -17.51 -22.14
CA ALA A 152 7.45 -16.66 -21.42
C ALA A 152 7.34 -17.08 -19.94
N TYR A 153 7.44 -16.11 -19.05
CA TYR A 153 7.23 -16.24 -17.62
C TYR A 153 6.09 -15.32 -17.17
N ILE A 154 5.44 -15.68 -16.07
CA ILE A 154 4.49 -14.83 -15.36
C ILE A 154 5.23 -14.21 -14.18
N ALA A 155 5.45 -12.90 -14.25
CA ALA A 155 5.93 -12.12 -13.14
C ALA A 155 4.77 -11.75 -12.21
N GLY A 156 5.03 -11.72 -10.91
CA GLY A 156 4.12 -11.28 -9.87
C GLY A 156 4.81 -10.31 -8.94
N LEU A 157 4.17 -9.19 -8.64
CA LEU A 157 4.63 -8.21 -7.65
C LEU A 157 3.52 -7.94 -6.64
N ARG A 158 3.88 -7.90 -5.36
CA ARG A 158 2.98 -7.55 -4.27
C ARG A 158 3.72 -6.75 -3.21
N LEU A 159 3.08 -5.71 -2.68
CA LEU A 159 3.56 -5.00 -1.50
C LEU A 159 2.51 -5.10 -0.40
N ARG A 160 2.93 -5.52 0.80
CA ARG A 160 2.04 -5.66 1.96
C ARG A 160 2.67 -5.18 3.24
N LEU A 161 1.86 -4.72 4.17
CA LEU A 161 2.25 -4.48 5.56
C LEU A 161 2.34 -5.83 6.28
N ASP A 162 3.48 -6.09 6.92
CA ASP A 162 3.69 -7.23 7.78
C ASP A 162 3.16 -6.93 9.18
N THR A 163 1.92 -7.36 9.43
CA THR A 163 1.26 -7.20 10.72
C THR A 163 1.83 -8.12 11.80
N SER A 164 2.63 -9.13 11.46
CA SER A 164 3.25 -10.02 12.45
C SER A 164 4.29 -9.29 13.31
N GLN A 165 4.89 -8.22 12.78
CA GLN A 165 5.90 -7.41 13.43
C GLN A 165 5.31 -6.29 14.29
N LEU A 166 3.99 -6.07 14.25
CA LEU A 166 3.33 -5.11 15.11
C LEU A 166 3.31 -5.62 16.56
N PRO A 167 3.40 -4.72 17.57
CA PRO A 167 3.29 -5.14 18.96
C PRO A 167 1.99 -5.90 19.20
N LYS A 168 2.05 -7.00 19.98
CA LYS A 168 0.91 -7.91 20.22
C LYS A 168 -0.45 -7.25 20.53
N PRO A 169 -0.54 -6.10 21.25
CA PRO A 169 -1.81 -5.39 21.44
C PRO A 169 -2.50 -4.96 20.14
N PHE A 170 -1.74 -4.62 19.09
CA PHE A 170 -2.27 -4.20 17.79
C PHE A 170 -2.66 -5.38 16.88
N ASN A 171 -2.08 -6.56 17.10
CA ASN A 171 -2.39 -7.76 16.32
C ASN A 171 -3.83 -8.24 16.53
N LEU A 172 -4.41 -7.95 17.70
CA LEU A 172 -5.80 -8.29 18.01
C LEU A 172 -6.80 -7.51 17.14
N ASN A 173 -6.45 -6.28 16.73
CA ASN A 173 -7.29 -5.47 15.86
C ASN A 173 -7.11 -5.85 14.38
N ALA A 174 -5.90 -6.25 13.97
CA ALA A 174 -5.59 -6.63 12.59
C ALA A 174 -6.38 -7.85 12.08
N LEU A 175 -6.90 -8.71 12.97
CA LEU A 175 -7.72 -9.87 12.60
C LEU A 175 -9.15 -9.51 12.16
N GLY A 176 -9.63 -8.30 12.47
CA GLY A 176 -11.00 -7.86 12.16
C GLY A 176 -11.11 -6.55 11.38
N SER A 177 -10.09 -5.68 11.43
CA SER A 177 -10.14 -4.35 10.79
C SER A 177 -9.21 -4.24 9.58
N ARG A 178 -9.80 -4.01 8.40
CA ARG A 178 -9.09 -3.69 7.15
C ARG A 178 -8.16 -2.48 7.27
N GLU A 179 -8.39 -1.61 8.25
CA GLU A 179 -7.57 -0.42 8.48
C GLU A 179 -6.16 -0.75 8.97
N TRP A 180 -5.95 -1.91 9.61
CA TRP A 180 -4.62 -2.33 10.11
C TRP A 180 -3.93 -3.34 9.18
N SER A 181 -4.65 -3.85 8.18
CA SER A 181 -4.11 -4.73 7.14
C SER A 181 -4.01 -3.96 5.82
N LEU A 182 -2.81 -3.50 5.47
CA LEU A 182 -2.56 -2.85 4.19
C LEU A 182 -1.84 -3.83 3.26
N GLY A 183 -2.33 -4.04 2.05
CA GLY A 183 -1.64 -4.88 1.07
C GLY A 183 -2.28 -4.79 -0.29
N SER A 184 -1.45 -4.89 -1.32
CA SER A 184 -1.93 -5.03 -2.69
C SER A 184 -2.30 -6.48 -2.97
N ASP A 185 -3.19 -6.65 -3.95
CA ASP A 185 -3.26 -7.92 -4.67
C ASP A 185 -1.98 -8.14 -5.48
N TRP A 186 -1.79 -9.37 -5.96
CA TRP A 186 -0.70 -9.70 -6.86
C TRP A 186 -0.92 -9.05 -8.22
N TYR A 187 -0.05 -8.11 -8.57
CA TYR A 187 0.02 -7.57 -9.93
C TYR A 187 0.83 -8.53 -10.79
N ARG A 188 0.19 -9.08 -11.84
CA ARG A 188 0.80 -10.09 -12.70
C ARG A 188 0.93 -9.61 -14.13
N TRP A 189 2.07 -9.90 -14.74
CA TRP A 189 2.32 -9.59 -16.14
C TRP A 189 3.23 -10.66 -16.77
N THR A 190 3.17 -10.76 -18.09
CA THR A 190 4.04 -11.69 -18.84
C THR A 190 5.38 -11.03 -19.13
N VAL A 191 6.45 -11.77 -18.95
CA VAL A 191 7.83 -11.36 -19.19
C VAL A 191 8.52 -12.41 -20.04
N THR A 192 9.23 -11.96 -21.07
CA THR A 192 10.08 -12.82 -21.90
C THR A 192 11.52 -12.29 -21.82
N PRO A 193 12.34 -12.86 -20.92
CA PRO A 193 13.73 -12.46 -20.74
C PRO A 193 14.65 -12.89 -21.90
#